data_AF-A0A3T0RU88-F1
#
_entry.id   AF-A0A3T0RU88-F1
#
_cell.length_a   1.000
_cell.length_b   1.000
_cell.length_c   1.000
_cell.angle_alpha   90.00
_cell.angle_beta   90.00
_cell.angle_gamma   90.00
#
_symmetry.space_group_name_H-M   'P 1'
#
loop_
_entity.id
_entity.type
_entity.pdbx_description
1 polymer ?
#
loop_
_entity_poly.entity_id
_entity_poly.type
_entity_poly.pdbx_seq_one_letter_code
_entity_poly.pdbx_strand_id
1 'polypeptide(L)'
;MHNNIIIAAVLAFGFTACSGKPTNSSGSSFAMVEPIKIEQTYKTLKILDLDQMTDLLYEKANDYKRNNRVQALREGTMIAFSRPNEEVILDKIISIVRSPLEDADEWEGTVEQMVGQSVQTIKDENTSATDQVTASVVLENVLSEFKPLFVKQYQSGGFETTVIERIAASNLHFSKQAEQEKKLNQMKSGLTPSQLAQKLVEIKNKKLEELKEAEKKKKK
;
A
#
# COMPACT_ATOMS: atom_id res chain seq x y z
N MET A 1 -26.55 67.46 30.84
CA MET A 1 -25.45 68.44 30.86
C MET A 1 -24.34 67.93 29.97
N HIS A 2 -23.98 68.70 28.93
CA HIS A 2 -22.83 68.57 28.00
C HIS A 2 -22.86 67.35 27.04
N ASN A 3 -23.11 67.55 25.73
CA ASN A 3 -22.15 67.92 24.65
C ASN A 3 -21.00 66.89 24.53
N ASN A 4 -20.59 66.32 23.38
CA ASN A 4 -20.54 66.86 22.02
C ASN A 4 -20.02 65.80 21.01
N ILE A 5 -20.42 66.00 19.74
CA ILE A 5 -19.60 65.94 18.50
C ILE A 5 -19.24 64.58 17.83
N ILE A 6 -19.81 64.47 16.63
CA ILE A 6 -19.55 63.65 15.45
C ILE A 6 -18.14 63.91 14.87
N ILE A 7 -17.48 62.91 14.27
CA ILE A 7 -16.77 63.04 12.97
C ILE A 7 -16.67 61.66 12.31
N ALA A 8 -17.26 61.56 11.13
CA ALA A 8 -17.02 60.53 10.14
C ALA A 8 -15.83 60.95 9.26
N ALA A 9 -14.97 60.01 8.87
CA ALA A 9 -14.06 60.20 7.75
C ALA A 9 -13.86 58.87 7.01
N VAL A 10 -14.50 58.81 5.84
CA VAL A 10 -14.28 57.86 4.75
C VAL A 10 -12.94 58.20 4.09
N LEU A 11 -12.11 57.21 3.80
CA LEU A 11 -11.13 57.28 2.72
C LEU A 11 -10.87 55.89 2.14
N ALA A 12 -11.35 55.72 0.91
CA ALA A 12 -11.11 54.59 0.03
C ALA A 12 -9.84 54.83 -0.79
N PHE A 13 -9.02 53.79 -0.98
CA PHE A 13 -8.07 53.52 -2.09
C PHE A 13 -7.56 52.09 -1.80
N GLY A 14 -7.52 51.08 -2.68
CA GLY A 14 -7.50 51.01 -4.13
C GLY A 14 -6.37 50.02 -4.53
N PHE A 15 -6.69 49.03 -5.38
CA PHE A 15 -5.77 48.07 -6.05
C PHE A 15 -5.14 46.97 -5.16
N THR A 16 -5.02 45.69 -5.53
CA THR A 16 -4.79 45.08 -6.86
C THR A 16 -5.32 43.64 -6.88
N ALA A 17 -5.95 43.24 -7.98
CA ALA A 17 -6.28 41.87 -8.29
C ALA A 17 -5.02 41.04 -8.58
N CYS A 18 -4.75 40.01 -7.78
CA CYS A 18 -3.91 38.89 -8.17
C CYS A 18 -4.80 37.67 -8.42
N SER A 19 -5.18 37.51 -9.67
CA SER A 19 -5.73 36.27 -10.23
C SER A 19 -4.65 35.17 -10.20
N GLY A 20 -4.53 34.50 -9.06
CA GLY A 20 -3.83 33.23 -8.95
C GLY A 20 -4.75 32.12 -9.46
N LYS A 21 -4.48 31.61 -10.67
CA LYS A 21 -5.05 30.33 -11.13
C LYS A 21 -4.72 29.26 -10.07
N PRO A 22 -5.69 28.52 -9.52
CA PRO A 22 -5.36 27.24 -8.89
C PRO A 22 -4.87 26.33 -10.01
N THR A 23 -3.56 26.10 -10.05
CA THR A 23 -2.99 24.95 -10.72
C THR A 23 -3.64 23.71 -10.11
N ASN A 24 -4.42 22.97 -10.91
CA ASN A 24 -4.78 21.60 -10.61
C ASN A 24 -3.49 20.78 -10.51
N SER A 25 -2.88 20.74 -9.32
CA SER A 25 -2.07 19.61 -8.94
C SER A 25 -3.05 18.50 -8.61
N SER A 26 -3.12 17.52 -9.49
CA SER A 26 -3.53 16.16 -9.12
C SER A 26 -2.44 15.57 -8.19
N GLY A 27 -2.19 16.23 -7.08
CA GLY A 27 -1.60 15.58 -5.93
C GLY A 27 -2.73 14.76 -5.33
N SER A 28 -2.62 13.44 -5.40
CA SER A 28 -3.45 12.58 -4.57
C SER A 28 -3.32 13.10 -3.14
N SER A 29 -4.33 13.82 -2.69
CA SER A 29 -4.43 14.29 -1.32
C SER A 29 -4.61 13.03 -0.50
N PHE A 30 -3.48 12.45 -0.07
CA PHE A 30 -3.49 11.45 0.98
C PHE A 30 -4.08 12.18 2.18
N ALA A 31 -5.37 11.95 2.42
CA ALA A 31 -5.95 12.18 3.72
C ALA A 31 -5.00 11.53 4.73
N MET A 32 -4.73 12.20 5.85
CA MET A 32 -3.91 11.63 6.92
C MET A 32 -4.64 10.39 7.49
N VAL A 33 -4.48 9.25 6.84
CA VAL A 33 -5.04 7.98 7.30
C VAL A 33 -4.16 7.49 8.44
N GLU A 34 -4.78 7.18 9.58
CA GLU A 34 -4.09 6.71 10.76
C GLU A 34 -3.29 5.43 10.45
N PRO A 35 -1.98 5.35 10.77
CA PRO A 35 -1.15 4.20 10.43
C PRO A 35 -1.75 2.90 10.98
N ILE A 36 -1.63 1.82 10.21
CA ILE A 36 -2.09 0.49 10.61
C ILE A 36 -1.09 -0.05 11.63
N LYS A 37 -1.52 -0.18 12.89
CA LYS A 37 -0.67 -0.69 13.97
C LYS A 37 -0.95 -2.16 14.16
N ILE A 38 0.10 -2.99 14.04
CA ILE A 38 0.03 -4.41 14.37
C ILE A 38 1.05 -4.71 15.46
N GLU A 39 0.69 -5.58 16.39
CA GLU A 39 1.59 -5.99 17.49
C GLU A 39 2.50 -7.16 17.05
N GLN A 40 2.02 -7.97 16.09
CA GLN A 40 2.70 -9.16 15.62
C GLN A 40 3.73 -8.83 14.53
N THR A 41 4.91 -9.40 14.63
CA THR A 41 5.94 -9.33 13.57
C THR A 41 5.91 -10.58 12.71
N TYR A 42 6.59 -10.57 11.56
CA TYR A 42 6.68 -11.75 10.69
C TYR A 42 7.22 -12.99 11.43
N LYS A 43 8.07 -12.80 12.47
CA LYS A 43 8.63 -13.90 13.28
C LYS A 43 7.54 -14.65 14.04
N THR A 44 6.65 -13.90 14.69
CA THR A 44 5.51 -14.45 15.42
C THR A 44 4.51 -15.08 14.46
N LEU A 45 4.22 -14.42 13.34
CA LEU A 45 3.23 -14.91 12.38
C LEU A 45 3.69 -16.16 11.62
N LYS A 46 5.02 -16.33 11.43
CA LYS A 46 5.59 -17.50 10.75
C LYS A 46 5.33 -18.81 11.49
N ILE A 47 5.24 -18.79 12.82
CA ILE A 47 5.02 -20.00 13.63
C ILE A 47 3.54 -20.36 13.79
N LEU A 48 2.63 -19.48 13.39
CA LEU A 48 1.20 -19.73 13.48
C LEU A 48 0.74 -20.64 12.34
N ASP A 49 -0.09 -21.63 12.71
CA ASP A 49 -0.75 -22.50 11.76
C ASP A 49 -1.98 -21.83 11.12
N LEU A 50 -2.65 -22.56 10.22
CA LEU A 50 -3.82 -22.06 9.50
C LEU A 50 -4.98 -21.71 10.43
N ASP A 51 -5.23 -22.53 11.45
CA ASP A 51 -6.37 -22.35 12.36
C ASP A 51 -6.14 -21.13 13.24
N GLN A 52 -4.93 -20.98 13.80
CA GLN A 52 -4.55 -19.81 14.59
C GLN A 52 -4.61 -18.51 13.77
N MET A 53 -4.16 -18.53 12.52
CA MET A 53 -4.27 -17.37 11.63
C MET A 53 -5.73 -17.04 11.28
N THR A 54 -6.55 -18.08 11.11
CA THR A 54 -7.99 -17.95 10.84
C THR A 54 -8.71 -17.31 12.03
N ASP A 55 -8.42 -17.77 13.25
CA ASP A 55 -8.98 -17.25 14.49
C ASP A 55 -8.63 -15.76 14.68
N LEU A 56 -7.36 -15.38 14.46
CA LEU A 56 -6.92 -13.98 14.54
C LEU A 56 -7.67 -13.07 13.55
N LEU A 57 -7.90 -13.53 12.32
CA LEU A 57 -8.61 -12.75 11.32
C LEU A 57 -10.12 -12.67 11.62
N TYR A 58 -10.71 -13.75 12.13
CA TYR A 58 -12.09 -13.72 12.60
C TYR A 58 -12.27 -12.80 13.80
N GLU A 59 -11.32 -12.74 14.72
CA GLU A 59 -11.34 -11.78 15.83
C GLU A 59 -11.47 -10.34 15.29
N LYS A 60 -10.62 -9.97 14.33
CA LYS A 60 -10.65 -8.65 13.68
C LYS A 60 -11.91 -8.39 12.86
N ALA A 61 -12.39 -9.39 12.12
CA ALA A 61 -13.64 -9.28 11.39
C ALA A 61 -14.86 -9.14 12.32
N ASN A 62 -14.84 -9.83 13.47
CA ASN A 62 -15.87 -9.72 14.49
C ASN A 62 -15.82 -8.37 15.21
N ASP A 63 -14.63 -7.80 15.44
CA ASP A 63 -14.47 -6.44 15.96
C ASP A 63 -15.10 -5.39 15.04
N TYR A 64 -14.92 -5.55 13.73
CA TYR A 64 -15.60 -4.72 12.73
C TYR A 64 -17.12 -4.89 12.82
N LYS A 65 -17.64 -6.12 12.85
CA LYS A 65 -19.09 -6.37 12.95
C LYS A 65 -19.71 -5.78 14.23
N ARG A 66 -18.97 -5.80 15.35
CA ARG A 66 -19.45 -5.27 16.64
C ARG A 66 -19.40 -3.75 16.72
N ASN A 67 -18.33 -3.13 16.20
CA ASN A 67 -18.03 -1.72 16.45
C ASN A 67 -18.07 -0.83 15.21
N ASN A 68 -18.30 -1.42 14.03
CA ASN A 68 -18.22 -0.78 12.71
C ASN A 68 -16.88 -0.05 12.47
N ARG A 69 -15.78 -0.62 12.96
CA ARG A 69 -14.43 -0.02 12.88
C ARG A 69 -13.63 -0.64 11.74
N VAL A 70 -13.57 0.05 10.61
CA VAL A 70 -12.78 -0.37 9.43
C VAL A 70 -11.32 -0.61 9.79
N GLN A 71 -10.78 0.14 10.76
CA GLN A 71 -9.41 -0.04 11.25
C GLN A 71 -9.10 -1.48 11.68
N ALA A 72 -10.05 -2.21 12.29
CA ALA A 72 -9.85 -3.59 12.69
C ALA A 72 -9.62 -4.50 11.46
N LEU A 73 -10.35 -4.28 10.36
CA LEU A 73 -10.14 -4.99 9.11
C LEU A 73 -8.79 -4.64 8.48
N ARG A 74 -8.37 -3.37 8.54
CA ARG A 74 -7.06 -2.93 8.05
C ARG A 74 -5.91 -3.61 8.81
N GLU A 75 -6.04 -3.72 10.12
CA GLU A 75 -5.11 -4.47 10.97
C GLU A 75 -5.08 -5.95 10.57
N GLY A 76 -6.25 -6.58 10.40
CA GLY A 76 -6.36 -7.97 9.95
C GLY A 76 -5.68 -8.19 8.59
N THR A 77 -5.91 -7.30 7.62
CA THR A 77 -5.24 -7.34 6.32
C THR A 77 -3.72 -7.24 6.48
N MET A 78 -3.22 -6.27 7.26
CA MET A 78 -1.79 -6.13 7.52
C MET A 78 -1.20 -7.38 8.20
N ILE A 79 -1.92 -8.00 9.14
CA ILE A 79 -1.52 -9.28 9.78
C ILE A 79 -1.41 -10.39 8.74
N ALA A 80 -2.43 -10.57 7.89
CA ALA A 80 -2.44 -11.60 6.87
C ALA A 80 -1.25 -11.46 5.91
N PHE A 81 -1.01 -10.24 5.40
CA PHE A 81 0.09 -9.96 4.49
C PHE A 81 1.47 -9.96 5.16
N SER A 82 1.57 -9.82 6.49
CA SER A 82 2.86 -9.84 7.21
C SER A 82 3.43 -11.25 7.40
N ARG A 83 2.64 -12.30 7.15
CA ARG A 83 3.09 -13.69 7.27
C ARG A 83 3.78 -14.18 5.99
N PRO A 84 4.98 -14.77 6.04
CA PRO A 84 5.60 -15.38 4.86
C PRO A 84 4.69 -16.46 4.23
N ASN A 85 4.37 -16.33 2.94
CA ASN A 85 3.40 -17.20 2.26
C ASN A 85 4.04 -18.47 1.64
N GLU A 86 4.71 -19.29 2.45
CA GLU A 86 5.37 -20.53 1.97
C GLU A 86 4.38 -21.68 1.72
N GLU A 87 3.20 -21.65 2.36
CA GLU A 87 2.18 -22.72 2.33
C GLU A 87 0.85 -22.29 1.70
N VAL A 88 0.84 -21.16 0.97
CA VAL A 88 -0.39 -20.64 0.32
C VAL A 88 -1.51 -20.43 1.35
N ILE A 89 -1.13 -20.03 2.57
CA ILE A 89 -2.07 -19.78 3.67
C ILE A 89 -2.82 -18.47 3.44
N LEU A 90 -2.14 -17.46 2.88
CA LEU A 90 -2.74 -16.15 2.60
C LEU A 90 -4.02 -16.29 1.77
N ASP A 91 -3.96 -17.05 0.67
CA ASP A 91 -5.08 -17.28 -0.26
C ASP A 91 -6.30 -17.91 0.42
N LYS A 92 -6.09 -18.68 1.51
CA LYS A 92 -7.16 -19.35 2.26
C LYS A 92 -7.84 -18.43 3.27
N ILE A 93 -7.10 -17.46 3.81
CA ILE A 93 -7.55 -16.66 4.95
C ILE A 93 -7.91 -15.23 4.57
N ILE A 94 -7.36 -14.68 3.48
CA ILE A 94 -7.52 -13.26 3.15
C ILE A 94 -8.97 -12.85 2.90
N SER A 95 -9.80 -13.77 2.41
CA SER A 95 -11.23 -13.55 2.17
C SER A 95 -11.99 -13.12 3.43
N ILE A 96 -11.54 -13.54 4.62
CA ILE A 96 -12.17 -13.21 5.92
C ILE A 96 -12.22 -11.69 6.15
N VAL A 97 -11.17 -10.98 5.74
CA VAL A 97 -11.07 -9.52 5.90
C VAL A 97 -11.31 -8.77 4.59
N ARG A 98 -10.98 -9.38 3.45
CA ARG A 98 -11.19 -8.79 2.12
C ARG A 98 -12.65 -8.59 1.80
N SER A 99 -13.51 -9.60 1.99
CA SER A 99 -14.93 -9.44 1.63
C SER A 99 -15.62 -8.33 2.43
N PRO A 100 -15.47 -8.22 3.76
CA PRO A 100 -16.01 -7.08 4.51
C PRO A 100 -15.40 -5.72 4.11
N LEU A 101 -14.15 -5.67 3.66
CA LEU A 101 -13.53 -4.45 3.15
C LEU A 101 -14.08 -4.05 1.78
N GLU A 102 -14.32 -5.02 0.90
CA GLU A 102 -14.95 -4.80 -0.41
C GLU A 102 -16.41 -4.36 -0.24
N ASP A 103 -17.16 -4.98 0.67
CA ASP A 103 -18.53 -4.57 1.02
C ASP A 103 -18.61 -3.14 1.58
N ALA A 104 -17.51 -2.65 2.16
CA ALA A 104 -17.38 -1.30 2.69
C ALA A 104 -16.72 -0.31 1.71
N ASP A 105 -16.38 -0.72 0.48
CA ASP A 105 -15.61 0.07 -0.51
C ASP A 105 -14.24 0.56 0.00
N GLU A 106 -13.63 -0.17 0.95
CA GLU A 106 -12.39 0.23 1.66
C GLU A 106 -11.17 -0.64 1.29
N TRP A 107 -11.36 -1.65 0.43
CA TRP A 107 -10.28 -2.59 0.05
C TRP A 107 -9.09 -1.89 -0.61
N GLU A 108 -9.32 -1.13 -1.68
CA GLU A 108 -8.25 -0.46 -2.43
C GLU A 108 -7.49 0.53 -1.53
N GLY A 109 -8.21 1.37 -0.78
CA GLY A 109 -7.63 2.32 0.16
C GLY A 109 -6.79 1.64 1.25
N THR A 110 -7.23 0.48 1.73
CA THR A 110 -6.47 -0.34 2.70
C THR A 110 -5.18 -0.86 2.10
N VAL A 111 -5.21 -1.38 0.88
CA VAL A 111 -4.00 -1.87 0.19
C VAL A 111 -3.03 -0.72 -0.08
N GLU A 112 -3.51 0.43 -0.56
CA GLU A 112 -2.65 1.60 -0.80
C GLU A 112 -1.98 2.09 0.48
N GLN A 113 -2.74 2.15 1.57
CA GLN A 113 -2.23 2.54 2.88
C GLN A 113 -1.17 1.56 3.36
N MET A 114 -1.46 0.26 3.30
CA MET A 114 -0.56 -0.81 3.71
C MET A 114 0.75 -0.76 2.92
N VAL A 115 0.67 -0.65 1.58
CA VAL A 115 1.85 -0.54 0.70
C VAL A 115 2.64 0.73 0.99
N GLY A 116 1.95 1.87 1.15
CA GLY A 116 2.59 3.15 1.47
C GLY A 116 3.34 3.10 2.80
N GLN A 117 2.71 2.53 3.83
CA GLN A 117 3.32 2.33 5.13
C GLN A 117 4.52 1.40 5.04
N SER A 118 4.41 0.23 4.41
CA SER A 118 5.52 -0.72 4.26
C SER A 118 6.71 -0.12 3.50
N VAL A 119 6.45 0.66 2.45
CA VAL A 119 7.51 1.40 1.73
C VAL A 119 8.22 2.38 2.66
N GLN A 120 7.46 3.13 3.48
CA GLN A 120 8.04 4.09 4.41
C GLN A 120 8.85 3.41 5.52
N THR A 121 8.32 2.31 6.08
CA THR A 121 8.97 1.49 7.11
C THR A 121 10.31 0.93 6.62
N ILE A 122 10.40 0.46 5.37
CA ILE A 122 11.66 -0.05 4.81
C ILE A 122 12.67 1.09 4.57
N LYS A 123 12.19 2.27 4.17
CA LYS A 123 13.06 3.44 3.87
C LYS A 123 13.63 4.11 5.11
N ASP A 124 12.94 4.01 6.25
CA ASP A 124 13.41 4.62 7.49
C ASP A 124 14.51 3.76 8.14
N GLU A 125 15.73 4.30 8.20
CA GLU A 125 16.88 3.64 8.81
C GLU A 125 16.76 3.49 10.33
N ASN A 126 15.87 4.24 10.98
CA ASN A 126 15.65 4.14 12.43
C ASN A 126 14.67 3.02 12.81
N THR A 127 13.93 2.51 11.83
CA THR A 127 13.01 1.40 12.04
C THR A 127 13.79 0.11 12.34
N SER A 128 13.26 -0.73 13.24
CA SER A 128 13.94 -1.96 13.63
C SER A 128 14.14 -2.91 12.42
N ALA A 129 15.22 -3.70 12.44
CA ALA A 129 15.49 -4.67 11.39
C ALA A 129 14.31 -5.66 11.20
N THR A 130 13.67 -6.08 12.30
CA THR A 130 12.51 -6.97 12.27
C THR A 130 11.29 -6.31 11.61
N ASP A 131 11.06 -5.02 11.82
CA ASP A 131 9.93 -4.31 11.21
C ASP A 131 10.18 -4.03 9.73
N GLN A 132 11.41 -3.68 9.34
CA GLN A 132 11.79 -3.56 7.92
C GLN A 132 11.58 -4.88 7.17
N VAL A 133 11.94 -6.01 7.80
CA VAL A 133 11.73 -7.34 7.21
C VAL A 133 10.25 -7.70 7.19
N THR A 134 9.47 -7.37 8.23
CA THR A 134 8.00 -7.55 8.22
C THR A 134 7.37 -6.80 7.06
N ALA A 135 7.70 -5.52 6.89
CA ALA A 135 7.24 -4.69 5.78
C ALA A 135 7.68 -5.25 4.41
N SER A 136 8.88 -5.86 4.32
CA SER A 136 9.30 -6.56 3.09
C SER A 136 8.39 -7.72 2.76
N VAL A 137 7.99 -8.52 3.76
CA VAL A 137 7.09 -9.67 3.56
C VAL A 137 5.73 -9.21 3.06
N VAL A 138 5.20 -8.13 3.65
CA VAL A 138 3.95 -7.49 3.19
C VAL A 138 4.03 -7.17 1.71
N LEU A 139 5.06 -6.45 1.27
CA LEU A 139 5.20 -6.09 -0.14
C LEU A 139 5.39 -7.31 -1.04
N GLU A 140 6.17 -8.32 -0.63
CA GLU A 140 6.34 -9.56 -1.40
C GLU A 140 5.04 -10.34 -1.59
N ASN A 141 4.20 -10.38 -0.55
CA ASN A 141 2.90 -11.03 -0.60
C ASN A 141 1.91 -10.24 -1.46
N VAL A 142 1.90 -8.90 -1.38
CA VAL A 142 1.11 -8.04 -2.30
C VAL A 142 1.52 -8.29 -3.75
N LEU A 143 2.83 -8.31 -4.04
CA LEU A 143 3.31 -8.61 -5.39
C LEU A 143 2.87 -10.00 -5.87
N SER A 144 2.84 -10.99 -4.98
CA SER A 144 2.44 -12.36 -5.30
C SER A 144 0.95 -12.46 -5.61
N GLU A 145 0.11 -11.81 -4.80
CA GLU A 145 -1.35 -11.74 -4.98
C GLU A 145 -1.73 -11.01 -6.28
N PHE A 146 -1.05 -9.91 -6.59
CA PHE A 146 -1.39 -9.07 -7.75
C PHE A 146 -0.73 -9.52 -9.06
N LYS A 147 0.33 -10.34 -9.00
CA LYS A 147 1.02 -10.89 -10.17
C LYS A 147 0.09 -11.52 -11.22
N PRO A 148 -0.85 -12.43 -10.88
CA PRO A 148 -1.73 -13.03 -11.88
C PRO A 148 -2.60 -12.00 -12.63
N LEU A 149 -3.10 -10.97 -11.93
CA LEU A 149 -3.92 -9.92 -12.53
C LEU A 149 -3.08 -8.96 -13.37
N PHE A 150 -1.93 -8.54 -12.85
CA PHE A 150 -0.95 -7.71 -13.56
C PHE A 150 -0.49 -8.33 -14.87
N VAL A 151 -0.28 -9.64 -14.86
CA VAL A 151 0.01 -10.42 -16.06
C VAL A 151 -1.21 -10.38 -16.98
N LYS A 152 -2.43 -10.68 -16.54
CA LYS A 152 -3.57 -10.69 -17.48
C LYS A 152 -3.92 -9.32 -18.08
N GLN A 153 -3.68 -8.23 -17.35
CA GLN A 153 -4.07 -6.86 -17.71
C GLN A 153 -3.00 -6.09 -18.52
N TYR A 154 -2.26 -6.75 -19.42
CA TYR A 154 -1.20 -6.09 -20.21
C TYR A 154 -1.63 -4.83 -20.97
N GLN A 155 -2.94 -4.68 -21.26
CA GLN A 155 -3.50 -3.61 -22.10
C GLN A 155 -4.26 -2.52 -21.32
N SER A 156 -4.73 -2.79 -20.10
CA SER A 156 -5.54 -1.86 -19.31
C SER A 156 -4.84 -1.57 -17.98
N GLY A 157 -4.51 -0.30 -17.71
CA GLY A 157 -3.97 0.10 -16.41
C GLY A 157 -5.03 -0.07 -15.32
N GLY A 158 -4.95 -1.15 -14.56
CA GLY A 158 -5.79 -1.43 -13.39
C GLY A 158 -5.14 -1.01 -12.07
N PHE A 159 -5.91 -1.08 -10.99
CA PHE A 159 -5.45 -0.78 -9.62
C PHE A 159 -4.16 -1.56 -9.26
N GLU A 160 -4.14 -2.86 -9.53
CA GLU A 160 -3.00 -3.73 -9.24
C GLU A 160 -1.73 -3.32 -10.00
N THR A 161 -1.91 -2.81 -11.22
CA THR A 161 -0.82 -2.27 -12.03
C THR A 161 -0.21 -1.04 -11.38
N THR A 162 -1.05 -0.09 -10.95
CA THR A 162 -0.59 1.12 -10.25
C THR A 162 0.17 0.77 -8.97
N VAL A 163 -0.31 -0.21 -8.20
CA VAL A 163 0.36 -0.67 -6.98
C VAL A 163 1.72 -1.29 -7.28
N ILE A 164 1.82 -2.20 -8.26
CA ILE A 164 3.10 -2.85 -8.62
C ILE A 164 4.10 -1.83 -9.17
N GLU A 165 3.66 -0.94 -10.06
CA GLU A 165 4.51 0.10 -10.64
C GLU A 165 5.02 1.07 -9.56
N ARG A 166 4.18 1.40 -8.57
CA ARG A 166 4.59 2.19 -7.39
C ARG A 166 5.66 1.49 -6.56
N ILE A 167 5.50 0.17 -6.30
CA ILE A 167 6.51 -0.61 -5.57
C ILE A 167 7.82 -0.67 -6.38
N ALA A 168 7.75 -0.85 -7.70
CA ALA A 168 8.92 -0.86 -8.59
C ALA A 168 9.68 0.47 -8.58
N ALA A 169 8.95 1.60 -8.58
CA ALA A 169 9.51 2.94 -8.57
C ALA A 169 10.06 3.38 -7.19
N SER A 170 9.76 2.62 -6.12
CA SER A 170 10.11 3.05 -4.76
C SER A 170 11.58 2.91 -4.39
N ASN A 171 12.39 2.20 -5.19
CA ASN A 171 13.84 1.99 -5.00
C ASN A 171 14.23 1.64 -3.56
N LEU A 172 13.66 0.55 -3.04
CA LEU A 172 13.87 0.12 -1.66
C LEU A 172 15.27 -0.46 -1.45
N HIS A 173 15.91 0.00 -0.38
CA HIS A 173 17.16 -0.50 0.16
C HIS A 173 16.96 -0.86 1.63
N PHE A 174 17.49 -2.00 2.06
CA PHE A 174 17.42 -2.41 3.45
C PHE A 174 18.58 -1.82 4.24
N SER A 175 18.38 -1.63 5.54
CA SER A 175 19.52 -1.47 6.46
C SER A 175 20.37 -2.74 6.48
N LYS A 176 21.67 -2.62 6.78
CA LYS A 176 22.57 -3.78 6.89
C LYS A 176 22.07 -4.83 7.89
N GLN A 177 21.43 -4.38 8.97
CA GLN A 177 20.85 -5.27 9.98
C GLN A 177 19.64 -6.01 9.44
N ALA A 178 18.74 -5.33 8.71
CA ALA A 178 17.60 -5.97 8.06
C ALA A 178 18.01 -6.97 6.96
N GLU A 179 19.07 -6.67 6.20
CA GLU A 179 19.62 -7.62 5.22
C GLU A 179 20.11 -8.92 5.88
N GLN A 180 20.85 -8.79 6.98
CA GLN A 180 21.33 -9.94 7.76
C GLN A 180 20.16 -10.71 8.37
N GLU A 181 19.18 -10.01 8.93
CA GLU A 181 18.01 -10.62 9.53
C GLU A 181 17.18 -11.38 8.49
N LYS A 182 16.92 -10.78 7.33
CA LYS A 182 16.20 -11.42 6.22
C LYS A 182 16.92 -12.68 5.76
N LYS A 183 18.24 -12.60 5.58
CA LYS A 183 19.07 -13.73 5.16
C LYS A 183 19.01 -14.88 6.18
N LEU A 184 19.04 -14.57 7.48
CA LEU A 184 19.00 -15.55 8.55
C LEU A 184 17.63 -16.25 8.66
N ASN A 185 16.53 -15.49 8.60
CA ASN A 185 15.19 -16.01 8.95
C ASN A 185 14.36 -16.48 7.76
N GLN A 186 14.63 -15.93 6.58
CA GLN A 186 13.92 -16.30 5.35
C GLN A 186 14.78 -17.16 4.42
N MET A 187 16.09 -17.25 4.65
CA MET A 187 17.05 -17.98 3.80
C MET A 187 17.00 -17.55 2.31
N LYS A 188 16.35 -16.42 2.01
CA LYS A 188 16.21 -15.83 0.68
C LYS A 188 17.20 -14.68 0.56
N SER A 189 18.29 -14.90 -0.17
CA SER A 189 19.19 -13.82 -0.56
C SER A 189 18.82 -13.31 -1.94
N GLY A 190 18.59 -12.01 -2.06
CA GLY A 190 19.09 -11.30 -3.23
C GLY A 190 18.18 -10.27 -3.86
N LEU A 191 16.86 -10.32 -3.64
CA LEU A 191 15.96 -9.34 -4.26
C LEU A 191 15.15 -8.59 -3.20
N THR A 192 15.17 -7.27 -3.33
CA THR A 192 14.26 -6.40 -2.60
C THR A 192 12.88 -6.42 -3.27
N PRO A 193 11.81 -6.06 -2.56
CA PRO A 193 10.47 -5.98 -3.15
C PRO A 193 10.42 -5.08 -4.40
N SER A 194 11.15 -3.95 -4.41
CA SER A 194 11.24 -3.10 -5.60
C SER A 194 11.87 -3.81 -6.79
N GLN A 195 12.95 -4.57 -6.57
CA GLN A 195 13.61 -5.32 -7.64
C GLN A 195 12.72 -6.45 -8.17
N LEU A 196 11.93 -7.10 -7.31
CA LEU A 196 10.93 -8.07 -7.74
C LEU A 196 9.85 -7.41 -8.60
N ALA A 197 9.35 -6.25 -8.18
CA ALA A 197 8.36 -5.49 -8.93
C ALA A 197 8.90 -5.00 -10.28
N GLN A 198 10.15 -4.55 -10.35
CA GLN A 198 10.81 -4.17 -11.61
C GLN A 198 10.87 -5.32 -12.61
N LYS A 199 11.23 -6.53 -12.15
CA LYS A 199 11.19 -7.74 -13.01
C LYS A 199 9.80 -8.04 -13.54
N LEU A 200 8.75 -7.83 -12.74
CA LEU A 200 7.37 -7.99 -13.21
C LEU A 200 7.04 -6.97 -14.32
N VAL A 201 7.39 -5.71 -14.12
CA VAL A 201 7.19 -4.64 -15.11
C VAL A 201 7.94 -4.94 -16.42
N GLU A 202 9.18 -5.44 -16.35
CA GLU A 202 9.94 -5.86 -17.53
C GLU A 202 9.24 -7.00 -18.30
N ILE A 203 8.71 -8.01 -17.59
CA ILE A 203 7.94 -9.10 -18.20
C ILE A 203 6.69 -8.57 -18.91
N LYS A 204 5.99 -7.60 -18.29
CA LYS A 204 4.81 -6.94 -18.88
C LYS A 204 5.17 -6.22 -20.18
N ASN A 205 6.22 -5.40 -20.15
CA ASN A 205 6.67 -4.66 -21.32
C ASN A 205 7.10 -5.57 -22.46
N LYS A 206 7.84 -6.65 -22.16
CA LYS A 206 8.25 -7.63 -23.18
C LYS A 206 7.04 -8.28 -23.87
N LYS A 207 6.05 -8.73 -23.10
CA LYS A 207 4.83 -9.33 -23.66
C LYS A 207 4.00 -8.34 -24.48
N LEU A 208 3.95 -7.08 -24.06
CA LEU A 208 3.27 -6.03 -24.80
C LEU A 208 3.92 -5.81 -26.18
N GLU A 209 5.24 -5.81 -26.26
CA GLU A 209 5.97 -5.68 -27.53
C GLU A 209 5.75 -6.91 -28.43
N GLU A 210 5.81 -8.13 -27.89
CA GLU A 210 5.51 -9.37 -28.63
C GLU A 210 4.09 -9.35 -29.26
N LEU A 211 3.10 -8.85 -28.53
CA LEU A 211 1.73 -8.71 -29.02
C LEU A 211 1.61 -7.66 -30.13
N LYS A 212 2.26 -6.49 -29.97
CA LYS A 212 2.28 -5.43 -31.00
C LYS A 212 2.92 -5.94 -32.30
N GLU A 213 3.99 -6.71 -32.21
CA GLU A 213 4.63 -7.32 -33.38
C GLU A 213 3.73 -8.35 -34.07
N ALA A 214 3.03 -9.19 -33.29
CA ALA A 214 2.08 -10.16 -33.83
C ALA A 214 0.92 -9.48 -34.57
N GLU A 215 0.39 -8.38 -34.04
CA GLU A 215 -0.66 -7.59 -34.70
C GLU A 215 -0.17 -6.94 -36.01
N LYS A 216 1.06 -6.40 -36.03
CA LYS A 216 1.66 -5.85 -37.26
C LYS A 216 1.83 -6.92 -38.35
N LYS A 217 2.16 -8.16 -37.97
CA LYS A 217 2.27 -9.29 -38.91
C LYS A 217 0.92 -9.74 -39.47
N LYS A 218 -0.16 -9.67 -38.70
CA LYS A 218 -1.53 -10.02 -39.15
C LYS A 218 -2.14 -8.98 -40.10
N LYS A 219 -1.63 -7.74 -40.09
CA LYS A 219 -2.11 -6.63 -40.92
C LYS A 219 -1.33 -6.48 -42.24
N LYS A 220 -0.26 -7.25 -42.44
CA LYS A 220 0.48 -7.36 -43.70
C LYS A 220 0.02 -8.59 -44.47
#